data_AF-A0A960VXG8-F1
#
_entry.id   AF-A0A960VXG8-F1
#
_cell.length_a   1.000
_cell.length_b   1.000
_cell.length_c   1.000
_cell.angle_alpha   90.00
_cell.angle_beta   90.00
_cell.angle_gamma   90.00
#
_symmetry.space_group_name_H-M   'P 1'
#
loop_
_entity.id
_entity.type
_entity.pdbx_description
1 polymer ?
#
loop_
_entity_poly.entity_id
_entity_poly.type
_entity_poly.pdbx_seq_one_letter_code
_entity_poly.pdbx_strand_id
1 'polypeptide(L)'
;MKILKFFIIFFLASRISITGLDLPTGSWNIESGTILFRSEAPNETIVGKGSKVSGNLDMKKKSVSVTIDLSDWSTGHNLRDKHM
;
A
#
# COMPACT_ATOMS: atom_id res chain seq x y z
N MET A 1 -35.99 31.98 -31.29
CA MET A 1 -35.93 30.50 -31.26
C MET A 1 -34.52 29.88 -31.38
N LYS A 2 -33.42 30.64 -31.21
CA LYS A 2 -32.03 30.11 -31.31
C LYS A 2 -31.39 29.79 -29.95
N ILE A 3 -31.77 30.52 -28.88
CA ILE A 3 -31.24 30.31 -27.51
C ILE A 3 -31.65 28.95 -26.91
N LEU A 4 -32.88 28.48 -27.18
CA LEU A 4 -33.41 27.26 -26.57
C LEU A 4 -32.69 25.98 -27.02
N LYS A 5 -32.13 25.96 -28.24
CA LYS A 5 -31.35 24.82 -28.75
C LYS A 5 -29.98 24.67 -28.09
N PHE A 6 -29.38 25.77 -27.63
CA PHE A 6 -28.07 25.75 -26.98
C PHE A 6 -28.13 25.11 -25.58
N PHE A 7 -29.24 25.31 -24.87
CA PHE A 7 -29.46 24.74 -23.54
C PHE A 7 -29.68 23.21 -23.56
N ILE A 8 -30.31 22.69 -24.61
CA ILE A 8 -30.55 21.24 -24.78
C ILE A 8 -29.24 20.48 -25.07
N ILE A 9 -28.30 21.10 -25.78
CA ILE A 9 -26.98 20.51 -26.06
C ILE A 9 -26.11 20.46 -24.79
N PHE A 10 -26.22 21.48 -23.93
CA PHE A 10 -25.47 21.52 -22.66
C PHE A 10 -25.98 20.50 -21.63
N PHE A 11 -27.27 20.17 -21.65
CA PHE A 11 -27.86 19.22 -20.70
C PHE A 11 -27.65 17.74 -21.08
N LEU A 12 -27.28 17.44 -22.34
CA LEU A 12 -27.02 16.08 -22.79
C LEU A 12 -25.58 15.59 -22.53
N ALA A 13 -24.66 16.49 -22.15
CA ALA A 13 -23.23 16.19 -22.04
C ALA A 13 -22.75 15.78 -20.63
N SER A 14 -23.61 15.78 -19.61
CA SER A 14 -23.21 15.59 -18.20
C SER A 14 -23.38 14.16 -17.67
N ARG A 15 -23.38 13.15 -18.55
CA ARG A 15 -23.24 11.74 -18.16
C ARG A 15 -21.78 11.31 -18.32
N ILE A 16 -20.85 12.02 -17.70
CA ILE A 16 -19.49 11.52 -17.53
C ILE A 16 -19.57 10.44 -16.45
N SER A 17 -19.83 9.21 -16.89
CA SER A 17 -19.64 8.04 -16.03
C SER A 17 -18.13 7.86 -15.94
N ILE A 18 -17.56 8.32 -14.83
CA ILE A 18 -16.18 7.97 -14.48
C ILE A 18 -16.21 6.46 -14.27
N THR A 19 -15.81 5.71 -15.30
CA THR A 19 -15.56 4.29 -15.17
C THR A 19 -14.56 4.15 -14.04
N GLY A 20 -15.00 3.53 -12.94
CA GLY A 20 -14.16 3.31 -11.77
C GLY A 20 -12.82 2.77 -12.23
N LEU A 21 -11.75 3.24 -11.60
CA LEU A 21 -10.39 2.77 -11.84
C LEU A 21 -10.42 1.23 -11.82
N ASP A 22 -10.39 0.61 -13.00
CA ASP A 22 -10.30 -0.84 -13.15
C ASP A 22 -8.90 -1.22 -12.69
N LEU A 23 -8.75 -1.38 -11.37
CA LEU A 23 -7.55 -1.94 -10.78
C LEU A 23 -7.35 -3.31 -11.42
N PRO A 24 -6.19 -3.57 -12.05
CA PRO A 24 -5.96 -4.83 -12.74
C PRO A 24 -6.29 -5.99 -11.81
N THR A 25 -7.26 -6.83 -12.20
CA THR A 25 -7.80 -7.92 -11.36
C THR A 25 -6.85 -9.13 -11.28
N GLY A 26 -5.57 -8.86 -11.07
CA GLY A 26 -4.47 -9.82 -11.08
C GLY A 26 -3.93 -10.16 -9.70
N SER A 27 -2.87 -10.95 -9.72
CA SER A 27 -2.01 -11.21 -8.57
C SER A 27 -0.74 -10.38 -8.75
N TRP A 28 -0.35 -9.63 -7.72
CA TRP A 28 0.84 -8.78 -7.73
C TRP A 28 1.83 -9.25 -6.68
N ASN A 29 3.12 -9.21 -7.00
CA ASN A 29 4.18 -9.50 -6.05
C ASN A 29 4.68 -8.21 -5.39
N ILE A 30 4.97 -8.28 -4.10
CA ILE A 30 5.66 -7.22 -3.38
C ILE A 30 7.16 -7.40 -3.68
N GLU A 31 7.72 -6.51 -4.50
CA GLU A 31 9.14 -6.56 -4.90
C GLU A 31 10.08 -6.03 -3.81
N SER A 32 9.63 -5.02 -3.06
CA SER A 32 10.41 -4.41 -2.00
C SER A 32 9.50 -3.69 -1.00
N GLY A 33 10.06 -3.38 0.17
CA GLY A 33 9.38 -2.60 1.18
C GLY A 33 10.27 -2.41 2.41
N THR A 34 9.81 -1.56 3.33
CA THR A 34 10.48 -1.32 4.60
C THR A 34 9.52 -1.67 5.71
N ILE A 35 10.02 -2.44 6.67
CA ILE A 35 9.27 -2.84 7.86
C ILE A 35 9.84 -2.04 9.01
N LEU A 36 8.96 -1.46 9.80
CA LEU A 36 9.31 -0.71 10.99
C LEU A 36 8.64 -1.39 12.19
N PHE A 37 9.38 -1.54 13.28
CA PHE A 37 8.81 -1.99 14.55
C PHE A 37 9.16 -0.99 15.64
N ARG A 38 8.27 -0.92 16.63
CA ARG A 38 8.45 -0.16 17.87
C ARG A 38 8.19 -1.07 19.04
N SER A 39 9.14 -1.16 19.95
CA SER A 39 9.03 -1.86 21.22
C SER A 39 9.08 -0.81 22.34
N GLU A 40 8.12 -0.87 23.26
CA GLU A 40 8.02 0.04 24.39
C GLU A 40 8.25 -0.73 25.69
N ALA A 41 9.22 -0.27 26.47
CA ALA A 41 9.52 -0.72 27.82
C ALA A 41 9.42 0.48 28.78
N PRO A 42 9.27 0.26 30.11
CA PRO A 42 9.07 1.36 31.07
C PRO A 42 10.12 2.48 31.01
N ASN A 43 11.37 2.16 30.64
CA ASN A 43 12.50 3.09 30.63
C ASN A 43 13.12 3.31 29.24
N GLU A 44 12.66 2.58 28.20
CA GLU A 44 13.25 2.64 26.86
C GLU A 44 12.19 2.41 25.78
N THR A 45 12.29 3.16 24.68
CA THR A 45 11.59 2.84 23.43
C THR A 45 12.63 2.44 22.39
N ILE A 46 12.47 1.25 21.82
CA ILE A 46 13.34 0.71 20.78
C ILE A 46 12.58 0.78 19.46
N VAL A 47 13.21 1.39 18.45
CA VAL A 47 12.72 1.36 17.07
C VAL A 47 13.71 0.55 16.26
N GLY A 48 13.19 -0.32 15.39
CA GLY A 48 14.01 -1.04 14.43
C GLY A 48 13.36 -1.10 13.06
N LYS A 49 14.18 -1.47 12.09
CA LYS A 49 13.79 -1.58 10.70
C LYS A 49 14.38 -2.82 10.03
N GLY A 50 13.67 -3.34 9.05
CA GLY A 50 14.13 -4.37 8.12
C GLY A 50 13.69 -4.03 6.70
N SER A 51 14.37 -4.57 5.70
CA SER A 51 14.12 -4.30 4.28
C SER A 51 13.83 -5.56 3.46
N LYS A 52 14.12 -6.74 4.02
CA LYS A 52 13.79 -8.02 3.37
C LYS A 52 12.33 -8.37 3.59
N VAL A 53 11.49 -7.84 2.72
CA VAL A 53 10.07 -8.17 2.63
C VAL A 53 9.74 -8.69 1.24
N SER A 54 8.89 -9.71 1.21
CA SER A 54 8.29 -10.24 -0.01
C SER A 54 6.82 -10.54 0.26
N GLY A 55 6.05 -10.78 -0.79
CA GLY A 55 4.65 -11.10 -0.61
C GLY A 55 3.86 -11.12 -1.90
N ASN A 56 2.57 -11.38 -1.75
CA ASN A 56 1.64 -11.45 -2.85
C ASN A 56 0.30 -10.81 -2.46
N LEU A 57 -0.26 -10.02 -3.37
CA LEU A 57 -1.59 -9.46 -3.31
C LEU A 57 -2.46 -10.16 -4.36
N ASP A 58 -3.48 -10.90 -3.94
CA ASP A 58 -4.48 -11.49 -4.81
C ASP A 58 -5.75 -10.63 -4.76
N MET A 59 -5.95 -9.79 -5.78
CA MET A 59 -7.11 -8.89 -5.83
C MET A 59 -8.43 -9.61 -6.05
N LYS A 60 -8.41 -10.82 -6.65
CA LYS A 60 -9.63 -11.63 -6.84
C LYS A 60 -10.11 -12.20 -5.51
N LYS A 61 -9.18 -12.68 -4.69
CA LYS A 61 -9.47 -13.20 -3.34
C LYS A 61 -9.54 -12.11 -2.28
N LYS A 62 -9.15 -10.88 -2.60
CA LYS A 62 -9.01 -9.76 -1.66
C LYS A 62 -8.08 -10.13 -0.50
N SER A 63 -7.00 -10.83 -0.79
CA SER A 63 -6.06 -11.33 0.22
C SER A 63 -4.65 -10.82 -0.04
N VAL A 64 -3.95 -10.48 1.04
CA VAL A 64 -2.53 -10.13 1.02
C VAL A 64 -1.75 -11.11 1.89
N SER A 65 -0.62 -11.59 1.38
CA SER A 65 0.35 -12.38 2.12
C SER A 65 1.67 -11.64 2.12
N VAL A 66 2.26 -11.47 3.30
CA VAL A 66 3.55 -10.79 3.49
C VAL A 66 4.47 -11.71 4.25
N THR A 67 5.66 -11.93 3.72
CA THR A 67 6.74 -12.67 4.36
C THR A 67 7.84 -11.69 4.72
N ILE A 68 8.21 -11.71 5.99
CA ILE A 68 9.23 -10.84 6.59
C ILE A 68 10.42 -11.72 6.94
N ASP A 69 11.58 -11.43 6.36
CA ASP A 69 12.85 -12.03 6.78
C ASP A 69 13.49 -11.11 7.82
N LEU A 70 13.81 -11.68 8.98
CA LEU A 70 14.34 -10.96 10.14
C LEU A 70 15.87 -10.79 10.08
N SER A 71 16.54 -11.42 9.11
CA SER A 71 18.01 -11.47 9.05
C SER A 71 18.69 -10.13 8.79
N ASP A 72 17.96 -9.11 8.34
CA ASP A 72 18.48 -7.76 8.10
C ASP A 72 17.95 -6.72 9.10
N TRP A 73 17.35 -7.19 10.20
CA TRP A 73 16.83 -6.30 11.23
C TRP A 73 17.93 -5.48 11.90
N SER A 74 17.64 -4.19 12.08
CA SER A 74 18.52 -3.31 12.84
C SER A 74 17.75 -2.30 13.67
N THR A 75 18.20 -2.16 14.91
CA THR A 75 17.80 -1.13 15.88
C THR A 75 18.85 -0.02 16.01
N GLY A 76 19.90 -0.05 15.18
CA GLY A 76 21.07 0.82 15.29
C GLY A 76 22.03 0.43 16.43
N HIS A 77 21.84 -0.72 17.08
CA HIS A 77 22.69 -1.17 18.18
C HIS A 77 23.16 -2.62 17.97
N ASN A 78 24.42 -2.79 17.54
CA ASN A 78 24.97 -4.07 17.09
C ASN A 78 24.80 -5.24 18.06
N LEU A 79 24.97 -5.03 19.36
CA LEU A 79 24.81 -6.12 20.35
C LEU A 79 23.34 -6.56 20.47
N ARG A 80 22.40 -5.61 20.32
CA ARG A 80 20.97 -5.90 20.34
C ARG A 80 20.56 -6.58 19.04
N ASP A 81 21.04 -6.07 17.92
CA ASP A 81 20.78 -6.63 16.58
C ASP A 81 21.28 -8.07 16.44
N LYS A 82 22.39 -8.44 17.11
CA LYS A 82 22.88 -9.82 17.16
C LYS A 82 22.14 -10.73 18.15
N HIS A 83 21.44 -10.15 19.11
CA HIS A 83 20.72 -10.88 20.16
C HIS A 83 19.31 -11.28 19.73
N MET A 84 18.67 -10.42 18.94
CA MET A 84 17.38 -10.70 18.29
C MET A 84 17.50 -11.81 17.24
#